data_AF-F7F4Q5-F1
#
_entry.id   AF-F7F4Q5-F1
#
_cell.length_a   1.000
_cell.length_b   1.000
_cell.length_c   1.000
_cell.angle_alpha   90.00
_cell.angle_beta   90.00
_cell.angle_gamma   90.00
#
_symmetry.space_group_name_H-M   'P 1'
#
loop_
_entity.id
_entity.type
_entity.pdbx_description
1 polymer ?
#
loop_
_entity_poly.entity_id
_entity_poly.type
_entity_poly.pdbx_seq_one_letter_code
_entity_poly.pdbx_strand_id
1 'polypeptide(L)'
;MSGAARSLLSEPGRYMRAFRLFLTRSTEHQAMRAFIGDRLPPLLHSIGEGKEEINILSIGGGAGEIDLLIVTQVRARYPGVPINNEVVEPNAEQIVKYKERVATTAGLEGVRFTWHQETAEEYQHRTTASHQLRKWDLIHLIQMLYYVKDIPATLSFFHGLLDTNARILIILVSGSSGWAHLWKQFGASLPRDDLCKYISAADVAAALDAGGMRFQSHELPSDLDISDCFVEGSGDGELLLDFLTETCNFSKVVPPALRAGVLEALRDPACSVHRDGKVLFNNNLEALMVAP
;
A
#
# COMPACT_ATOMS: atom_id res chain seq x y z
N MET A 1 12.47 -33.43 -1.56
CA MET A 1 13.48 -32.36 -1.72
C MET A 1 12.81 -31.05 -1.35
N SER A 2 13.16 -30.47 -0.20
CA SER A 2 12.67 -29.13 0.17
C SER A 2 13.36 -28.10 -0.73
N GLY A 3 12.62 -27.49 -1.65
CA GLY A 3 13.11 -26.30 -2.34
C GLY A 3 13.38 -25.20 -1.33
N ALA A 4 14.41 -24.38 -1.55
CA ALA A 4 14.64 -23.20 -0.72
C ALA A 4 13.37 -22.34 -0.72
N ALA A 5 12.98 -21.85 0.47
CA ALA A 5 11.87 -20.92 0.57
C ALA A 5 12.21 -19.64 -0.21
N ARG A 6 11.32 -19.24 -1.12
CA ARG A 6 11.45 -18.06 -1.99
C ARG A 6 10.34 -17.09 -1.69
N SER A 7 10.59 -15.80 -1.89
CA SER A 7 9.56 -14.76 -1.76
C SER A 7 8.37 -15.02 -2.68
N LEU A 8 7.19 -14.62 -2.22
CA LEU A 8 5.97 -14.67 -3.02
C LEU A 8 6.10 -13.83 -4.31
N LEU A 9 6.84 -12.71 -4.26
CA LEU A 9 7.08 -11.83 -5.41
C LEU A 9 7.87 -12.49 -6.54
N SER A 10 8.65 -13.53 -6.25
CA SER A 10 9.39 -14.29 -7.28
C SER A 10 8.49 -15.12 -8.20
N GLU A 11 7.20 -15.26 -7.87
CA GLU A 11 6.20 -15.96 -8.69
C GLU A 11 4.97 -15.06 -8.92
N PRO A 12 5.03 -14.13 -9.90
CA PRO A 12 4.03 -13.07 -10.07
C PRO A 12 2.58 -13.58 -10.20
N GLY A 13 2.38 -14.70 -10.91
CA GLY A 13 1.05 -15.29 -11.06
C GLY A 13 0.47 -15.83 -9.75
N ARG A 14 1.32 -16.32 -8.84
CA ARG A 14 0.92 -16.78 -7.51
C ARG A 14 0.68 -15.61 -6.58
N TYR A 15 1.58 -14.63 -6.58
CA TYR A 15 1.40 -13.37 -5.85
C TYR A 15 0.05 -12.73 -6.20
N MET A 16 -0.27 -12.57 -7.48
CA MET A 16 -1.52 -11.95 -7.92
C MET A 16 -2.77 -12.72 -7.47
N ARG A 17 -2.70 -14.07 -7.38
CA ARG A 17 -3.81 -14.88 -6.87
C ARG A 17 -3.98 -14.70 -5.36
N ALA A 18 -2.88 -14.74 -4.62
CA ALA A 18 -2.89 -14.54 -3.17
C ALA A 18 -3.36 -13.12 -2.80
N PHE A 19 -2.86 -12.09 -3.49
CA PHE A 19 -3.29 -10.70 -3.33
C PHE A 19 -4.78 -10.50 -3.63
N ARG A 20 -5.30 -11.08 -4.72
CA ARG A 20 -6.74 -11.01 -5.01
C ARG A 20 -7.58 -11.69 -3.92
N LEU A 21 -7.13 -12.84 -3.41
CA LEU A 21 -7.81 -13.52 -2.31
C LEU A 21 -7.75 -12.70 -1.03
N PHE A 22 -6.61 -12.09 -0.71
CA PHE A 22 -6.48 -11.14 0.39
C PHE A 22 -7.53 -10.04 0.28
N LEU A 23 -7.64 -9.37 -0.88
CA LEU A 23 -8.62 -8.29 -1.07
C LEU A 23 -10.08 -8.75 -0.94
N THR A 24 -10.42 -9.98 -1.31
CA THR A 24 -11.80 -10.49 -1.16
C THR A 24 -12.10 -10.97 0.25
N ARG A 25 -11.07 -11.24 1.07
CA ARG A 25 -11.19 -11.73 2.45
C ARG A 25 -10.89 -10.66 3.51
N SER A 26 -10.43 -9.48 3.10
CA SER A 26 -10.14 -8.36 3.99
C SER A 26 -11.10 -7.19 3.82
N THR A 27 -11.13 -6.33 4.82
CA THR A 27 -11.77 -5.02 4.74
C THR A 27 -10.81 -3.93 4.26
N GLU A 28 -9.69 -4.28 3.62
CA GLU A 28 -8.62 -3.37 3.17
C GLU A 28 -9.16 -2.15 2.40
N HIS A 29 -9.76 -2.40 1.24
CA HIS A 29 -10.31 -1.33 0.41
C HIS A 29 -11.53 -0.66 1.04
N GLN A 30 -12.24 -1.33 1.97
CA GLN A 30 -13.33 -0.71 2.73
C GLN A 30 -12.79 0.32 3.73
N ALA A 31 -11.73 -0.01 4.46
CA ALA A 31 -11.07 0.89 5.41
C ALA A 31 -10.49 2.11 4.68
N MET A 32 -9.81 1.91 3.55
CA MET A 32 -9.32 3.01 2.71
C MET A 32 -10.45 3.88 2.17
N ARG A 33 -11.54 3.27 1.68
CA ARG A 33 -12.72 4.01 1.19
C ARG A 33 -13.33 4.89 2.28
N ALA A 34 -13.48 4.37 3.50
CA ALA A 34 -14.00 5.13 4.62
C ALA A 34 -13.09 6.31 4.97
N PHE A 35 -11.77 6.09 5.05
CA PHE A 35 -10.81 7.17 5.29
C PHE A 35 -10.85 8.23 4.19
N ILE A 36 -10.82 7.82 2.92
CA ILE A 36 -10.80 8.74 1.77
C ILE A 36 -12.12 9.51 1.67
N GLY A 37 -13.26 8.87 1.92
CA GLY A 37 -14.57 9.53 1.87
C GLY A 37 -14.80 10.50 3.02
N ASP A 38 -14.45 10.10 4.24
CA ASP A 38 -14.92 10.78 5.45
C ASP A 38 -13.85 11.68 6.10
N ARG A 39 -12.57 11.29 5.99
CA ARG A 39 -11.47 11.90 6.77
C ARG A 39 -10.44 12.64 5.91
N LEU A 40 -10.20 12.18 4.69
CA LEU A 40 -9.25 12.83 3.78
C LEU A 40 -9.69 14.23 3.30
N PRO A 41 -10.97 14.52 2.98
CA PRO A 41 -11.33 15.81 2.36
C PRO A 41 -10.95 17.05 3.19
N PRO A 42 -11.16 17.08 4.53
CA PRO A 42 -10.67 18.17 5.38
C PRO A 42 -9.14 18.31 5.39
N LEU A 43 -8.38 17.22 5.19
CA LEU A 43 -6.91 17.24 5.18
C LEU A 43 -6.36 17.85 3.88
N LEU A 44 -7.15 17.82 2.81
CA LEU A 44 -6.81 18.37 1.49
C LEU A 44 -7.36 19.78 1.26
N HIS A 45 -7.84 20.47 2.31
CA HIS A 45 -8.59 21.72 2.16
C HIS A 45 -7.84 22.87 1.50
N SER A 46 -6.50 22.86 1.51
CA SER A 46 -5.67 23.96 1.00
C SER A 46 -4.77 23.60 -0.18
N ILE A 47 -4.74 22.34 -0.63
CA ILE A 47 -3.81 21.89 -1.69
C ILE A 47 -4.05 22.59 -3.04
N GLY A 48 -5.28 23.05 -3.31
CA GLY A 48 -5.70 23.68 -4.57
C GLY A 48 -6.06 25.16 -4.44
N GLU A 49 -5.83 25.79 -3.28
CA GLU A 49 -6.17 27.20 -3.08
C GLU A 49 -5.39 28.11 -4.02
N GLY A 50 -6.12 28.85 -4.88
CA GLY A 50 -5.53 29.78 -5.85
C GLY A 50 -4.82 29.12 -7.03
N LYS A 51 -4.92 27.79 -7.20
CA LYS A 51 -4.26 27.07 -8.30
C LYS A 51 -5.13 26.99 -9.54
N GLU A 52 -4.50 27.14 -10.71
CA GLU A 52 -5.16 26.99 -12.02
C GLU A 52 -5.25 25.53 -12.48
N GLU A 53 -4.40 24.65 -11.94
CA GLU A 53 -4.40 23.19 -12.15
C GLU A 53 -3.93 22.53 -10.84
N ILE A 54 -4.51 21.38 -10.49
CA ILE A 54 -4.06 20.56 -9.36
C ILE A 54 -3.25 19.37 -9.88
N ASN A 55 -2.01 19.25 -9.43
CA ASN A 55 -1.07 18.20 -9.80
C ASN A 55 -1.03 17.10 -8.73
N ILE A 56 -1.46 15.89 -9.10
CA ILE A 56 -1.46 14.70 -8.26
C ILE A 56 -0.44 13.69 -8.80
N LEU A 57 0.43 13.19 -7.92
CA LEU A 57 1.37 12.11 -8.21
C LEU A 57 1.03 10.85 -7.41
N SER A 58 0.65 9.82 -8.13
CA SER A 58 0.37 8.48 -7.60
C SER A 58 1.60 7.58 -7.76
N ILE A 59 2.18 7.14 -6.65
CA ILE A 59 3.28 6.17 -6.65
C ILE A 59 2.71 4.81 -6.24
N GLY A 60 2.87 3.81 -7.11
CA GLY A 60 2.27 2.48 -6.94
C GLY A 60 0.75 2.48 -7.11
N GLY A 61 0.22 3.25 -8.06
CA GLY A 61 -1.23 3.43 -8.24
C GLY A 61 -2.01 2.15 -8.61
N GLY A 62 -1.32 1.06 -8.95
CA GLY A 62 -1.93 -0.23 -9.20
C GLY A 62 -3.01 -0.17 -10.28
N ALA A 63 -4.20 -0.72 -9.96
CA ALA A 63 -5.35 -0.75 -10.87
C ALA A 63 -6.27 0.49 -10.74
N GLY A 64 -5.84 1.54 -10.02
CA GLY A 64 -6.50 2.84 -9.94
C GLY A 64 -7.76 2.91 -9.07
N GLU A 65 -8.09 1.87 -8.32
CA GLU A 65 -9.31 1.86 -7.48
C GLU A 65 -9.29 2.96 -6.42
N ILE A 66 -8.17 3.10 -5.73
CA ILE A 66 -8.00 4.06 -4.65
C ILE A 66 -7.72 5.46 -5.20
N ASP A 67 -6.87 5.57 -6.23
CA ASP A 67 -6.60 6.82 -6.91
C ASP A 67 -7.86 7.53 -7.41
N LEU A 68 -8.79 6.82 -8.06
CA LEU A 68 -10.01 7.45 -8.57
C LEU A 68 -10.92 7.94 -7.44
N LEU A 69 -10.88 7.33 -6.26
CA LEU A 69 -11.57 7.86 -5.08
C LEU A 69 -10.92 9.17 -4.62
N ILE A 70 -9.59 9.22 -4.56
CA ILE A 70 -8.84 10.44 -4.21
C ILE A 70 -9.14 11.55 -5.21
N VAL A 71 -9.03 11.28 -6.51
CA VAL A 71 -9.35 12.21 -7.60
C VAL A 71 -10.79 12.72 -7.45
N THR A 72 -11.75 11.83 -7.14
CA THR A 72 -13.15 12.23 -6.92
C THR A 72 -13.28 13.21 -5.76
N GLN A 73 -12.61 12.98 -4.63
CA GLN A 73 -12.64 13.88 -3.48
C GLN A 73 -11.97 15.23 -3.78
N VAL A 74 -10.85 15.22 -4.49
CA VAL A 74 -10.17 16.45 -4.91
C VAL A 74 -11.06 17.26 -5.86
N ARG A 75 -11.69 16.63 -6.86
CA ARG A 75 -12.63 17.32 -7.77
C ARG A 75 -13.83 17.90 -7.03
N ALA A 76 -14.41 17.15 -6.10
CA ALA A 76 -15.55 17.62 -5.30
C ALA A 76 -15.18 18.85 -4.46
N ARG A 77 -13.93 18.91 -3.97
CA ARG A 77 -13.43 20.04 -3.17
C ARG A 77 -13.07 21.27 -4.00
N TYR A 78 -12.61 21.07 -5.24
CA TYR A 78 -12.16 22.12 -6.16
C TYR A 78 -12.90 22.04 -7.51
N PRO A 79 -14.22 22.32 -7.53
CA PRO A 79 -15.02 22.17 -8.73
C PRO A 79 -14.53 23.10 -9.84
N GLY A 80 -14.35 22.53 -11.04
CA GLY A 80 -13.94 23.28 -12.24
C GLY A 80 -12.42 23.51 -12.37
N VAL A 81 -11.63 23.16 -11.37
CA VAL A 81 -10.15 23.20 -11.47
C VAL A 81 -9.67 21.92 -12.17
N PRO A 82 -8.93 22.01 -13.30
CA PRO A 82 -8.33 20.86 -13.94
C PRO A 82 -7.41 20.08 -13.00
N ILE A 83 -7.38 18.76 -13.16
CA ILE A 83 -6.47 17.87 -12.42
C ILE A 83 -5.53 17.19 -13.40
N ASN A 84 -4.23 17.29 -13.14
CA ASN A 84 -3.22 16.45 -13.75
C ASN A 84 -2.85 15.32 -12.78
N ASN A 85 -3.20 14.08 -13.12
CA ASN A 85 -2.91 12.89 -12.33
C ASN A 85 -1.85 12.03 -13.04
N GLU A 86 -0.63 12.05 -12.56
CA GLU A 86 0.45 11.18 -13.04
C GLU A 86 0.62 9.96 -12.14
N VAL A 87 0.83 8.80 -12.76
CA VAL A 87 0.91 7.51 -12.07
C VAL A 87 2.26 6.86 -12.39
N VAL A 88 2.97 6.42 -11.36
CA VAL A 88 4.20 5.62 -11.44
C VAL A 88 3.86 4.21 -10.98
N GLU A 89 3.85 3.25 -11.90
CA GLU A 89 3.46 1.86 -11.63
C GLU A 89 4.30 0.91 -12.49
N PRO A 90 5.17 0.05 -11.91
CA PRO A 90 6.02 -0.82 -12.70
C PRO A 90 5.26 -1.96 -13.41
N ASN A 91 4.08 -2.36 -12.89
CA ASN A 91 3.32 -3.49 -13.43
C ASN A 91 2.40 -3.09 -14.60
N ALA A 92 2.75 -3.55 -15.80
CA ALA A 92 1.98 -3.29 -17.01
C ALA A 92 0.52 -3.76 -16.95
N GLU A 93 0.24 -4.92 -16.33
CA GLU A 93 -1.13 -5.42 -16.19
C GLU A 93 -1.99 -4.52 -15.29
N GLN A 94 -1.39 -3.94 -14.25
CA GLN A 94 -2.06 -3.00 -13.37
C GLN A 94 -2.36 -1.69 -14.10
N ILE A 95 -1.41 -1.16 -14.88
CA ILE A 95 -1.65 0.01 -15.75
C ILE A 95 -2.79 -0.26 -16.75
N VAL A 96 -2.84 -1.43 -17.38
CA VAL A 96 -3.93 -1.78 -18.30
C VAL A 96 -5.28 -1.72 -17.59
N LYS A 97 -5.41 -2.35 -16.42
CA LYS A 97 -6.65 -2.31 -15.63
C LYS A 97 -7.01 -0.91 -15.17
N TYR A 98 -6.03 -0.09 -14.81
CA TYR A 98 -6.25 1.31 -14.46
C TYR A 98 -6.84 2.06 -15.68
N LYS A 99 -6.23 1.96 -16.85
CA LYS A 99 -6.74 2.58 -18.08
C LYS A 99 -8.16 2.15 -18.41
N GLU A 100 -8.47 0.85 -18.31
CA GLU A 100 -9.82 0.30 -18.49
C GLU A 100 -10.82 0.89 -17.49
N ARG A 101 -10.41 1.02 -16.23
CA ARG A 101 -11.24 1.64 -15.18
C ARG A 101 -11.50 3.10 -15.46
N VAL A 102 -10.49 3.87 -15.85
CA VAL A 102 -10.63 5.28 -16.22
C VAL A 102 -11.60 5.42 -17.40
N ALA A 103 -11.48 4.56 -18.42
CA ALA A 103 -12.36 4.58 -19.59
C ALA A 103 -13.84 4.28 -19.28
N THR A 104 -14.11 3.60 -18.17
CA THR A 104 -15.48 3.22 -17.75
C THR A 104 -16.02 4.04 -16.58
N THR A 105 -15.21 4.92 -16.00
CA THR A 105 -15.60 5.78 -14.86
C THR A 105 -16.13 7.12 -15.35
N ALA A 106 -17.40 7.40 -15.05
CA ALA A 106 -18.00 8.71 -15.32
C ALA A 106 -17.50 9.78 -14.32
N GLY A 107 -17.64 11.06 -14.66
CA GLY A 107 -17.26 12.14 -13.75
C GLY A 107 -15.75 12.34 -13.64
N LEU A 108 -15.01 12.13 -14.74
CA LEU A 108 -13.57 12.41 -14.83
C LEU A 108 -13.27 13.59 -15.79
N GLU A 109 -14.27 14.42 -16.10
CA GLU A 109 -14.08 15.59 -16.96
C GLU A 109 -13.08 16.56 -16.30
N GLY A 110 -12.15 17.08 -17.10
CA GLY A 110 -11.08 17.96 -16.59
C GLY A 110 -9.96 17.23 -15.86
N VAL A 111 -9.94 15.88 -15.83
CA VAL A 111 -8.81 15.10 -15.32
C VAL A 111 -7.97 14.58 -16.48
N ARG A 112 -6.67 14.90 -16.48
CA ARG A 112 -5.68 14.33 -17.39
C ARG A 112 -4.90 13.24 -16.67
N PHE A 113 -4.82 12.06 -17.26
CA PHE A 113 -4.02 10.95 -16.74
C PHE A 113 -2.74 10.76 -17.56
N THR A 114 -1.63 10.48 -16.88
CA THR A 114 -0.37 10.04 -17.50
C THR A 114 0.18 8.86 -16.71
N TRP A 115 0.64 7.81 -17.41
CA TRP A 115 1.15 6.60 -16.78
C TRP A 115 2.61 6.40 -17.16
N HIS A 116 3.45 6.19 -16.15
CA HIS A 116 4.86 5.86 -16.27
C HIS A 116 5.05 4.43 -15.79
N GLN A 117 5.45 3.54 -16.71
CA GLN A 117 5.74 2.15 -16.38
C GLN A 117 7.18 2.02 -15.87
N GLU A 118 7.39 2.37 -14.61
CA GLU A 118 8.70 2.36 -13.94
C GLU A 118 8.50 2.28 -12.41
N THR A 119 9.57 1.95 -11.67
CA THR A 119 9.54 1.99 -10.19
C THR A 119 9.68 3.42 -9.66
N ALA A 120 9.46 3.61 -8.35
CA ALA A 120 9.69 4.90 -7.69
C ALA A 120 11.16 5.37 -7.83
N GLU A 121 12.11 4.44 -7.72
CA GLU A 121 13.54 4.73 -7.87
C GLU A 121 13.91 5.07 -9.32
N GLU A 122 13.33 4.38 -10.30
CA GLU A 122 13.52 4.68 -11.71
C GLU A 122 12.95 6.07 -12.06
N TYR A 123 11.75 6.39 -11.56
CA TYR A 123 11.15 7.72 -11.68
C TYR A 123 12.05 8.79 -11.05
N GLN A 124 12.54 8.56 -9.84
CA GLN A 124 13.45 9.46 -9.14
C GLN A 124 14.73 9.71 -9.96
N HIS A 125 15.36 8.63 -10.43
CA HIS A 125 16.58 8.72 -11.23
C HIS A 125 16.33 9.48 -12.55
N ARG A 126 15.27 9.11 -13.29
CA ARG A 126 14.91 9.71 -14.57
C ARG A 126 14.63 11.20 -14.44
N THR A 127 13.77 11.60 -13.51
CA THR A 127 13.37 13.01 -13.33
C THR A 127 14.50 13.89 -12.82
N THR A 128 15.37 13.35 -11.98
CA THR A 128 16.59 14.03 -11.53
C THR A 128 17.56 14.22 -12.70
N ALA A 129 17.84 13.16 -13.46
CA ALA A 129 18.78 13.23 -14.60
C ALA A 129 18.29 14.15 -15.73
N SER A 130 16.98 14.15 -16.00
CA SER A 130 16.38 14.99 -17.05
C SER A 130 16.08 16.43 -16.60
N HIS A 131 16.37 16.79 -15.34
CA HIS A 131 16.02 18.08 -14.74
C HIS A 131 14.51 18.40 -14.85
N GLN A 132 13.66 17.37 -14.86
CA GLN A 132 12.19 17.49 -14.93
C GLN A 132 11.57 17.42 -13.53
N LEU A 133 12.12 18.19 -12.59
CA LEU A 133 11.61 18.26 -11.23
C LEU A 133 10.39 19.20 -11.18
N ARG A 134 9.21 18.63 -11.35
CA ARG A 134 7.93 19.33 -11.16
C ARG A 134 7.53 19.32 -9.67
N LYS A 135 6.80 20.36 -9.26
CA LYS A 135 6.13 20.44 -7.96
C LYS A 135 4.72 19.85 -8.00
N TRP A 136 4.33 19.18 -6.92
CA TRP A 136 3.05 18.47 -6.80
C TRP A 136 2.24 18.99 -5.63
N ASP A 137 0.92 18.93 -5.77
CA ASP A 137 -0.06 19.41 -4.79
C ASP A 137 -0.52 18.28 -3.87
N LEU A 138 -0.52 17.07 -4.40
CA LEU A 138 -0.73 15.84 -3.65
C LEU A 138 0.18 14.76 -4.21
N ILE A 139 0.93 14.10 -3.33
CA ILE A 139 1.64 12.86 -3.65
C ILE A 139 1.03 11.77 -2.78
N HIS A 140 0.83 10.57 -3.32
CA HIS A 140 0.41 9.45 -2.47
C HIS A 140 1.16 8.15 -2.76
N LEU A 141 1.51 7.44 -1.68
CA LEU A 141 2.25 6.19 -1.67
C LEU A 141 1.45 5.17 -0.85
N ILE A 142 0.57 4.43 -1.52
CA ILE A 142 -0.43 3.57 -0.86
C ILE A 142 0.01 2.11 -1.02
N GLN A 143 0.28 1.44 0.09
CA GLN A 143 0.66 0.03 0.14
C GLN A 143 1.82 -0.38 -0.78
N MET A 144 2.81 0.49 -0.95
CA MET A 144 3.89 0.28 -1.92
C MET A 144 5.31 0.46 -1.37
N LEU A 145 5.49 1.08 -0.19
CA LEU A 145 6.82 1.31 0.39
C LEU A 145 7.53 0.00 0.80
N TYR A 146 6.80 -1.12 0.89
CA TYR A 146 7.37 -2.46 1.06
C TYR A 146 8.36 -2.82 -0.05
N TYR A 147 8.16 -2.29 -1.25
CA TYR A 147 8.92 -2.64 -2.45
C TYR A 147 10.04 -1.64 -2.78
N VAL A 148 10.26 -0.66 -1.89
CA VAL A 148 11.26 0.39 -2.08
C VAL A 148 12.57 0.03 -1.38
N LYS A 149 13.69 0.24 -2.06
CA LYS A 149 15.02 -0.12 -1.55
C LYS A 149 15.52 0.82 -0.45
N ASP A 150 15.30 2.13 -0.59
CA ASP A 150 15.76 3.14 0.37
C ASP A 150 14.61 4.07 0.76
N ILE A 151 13.88 3.68 1.81
CA ILE A 151 12.69 4.41 2.27
C ILE A 151 13.04 5.84 2.69
N PRO A 152 14.06 6.11 3.54
CA PRO A 152 14.43 7.49 3.87
C PRO A 152 14.75 8.35 2.65
N ALA A 153 15.52 7.83 1.69
CA ALA A 153 15.85 8.58 0.48
C ALA A 153 14.61 8.85 -0.38
N THR A 154 13.72 7.86 -0.52
CA THR A 154 12.45 8.00 -1.25
C THR A 154 11.52 9.03 -0.59
N LEU A 155 11.37 8.99 0.74
CA LEU A 155 10.58 9.97 1.49
C LEU A 155 11.14 11.38 1.30
N SER A 156 12.46 11.54 1.46
CA SER A 156 13.13 12.84 1.25
C SER A 156 12.97 13.35 -0.18
N PHE A 157 13.05 12.48 -1.18
CA PHE A 157 12.91 12.85 -2.58
C PHE A 157 11.49 13.37 -2.86
N PHE A 158 10.46 12.58 -2.55
CA PHE A 158 9.07 12.98 -2.81
C PHE A 158 8.65 14.20 -1.98
N HIS A 159 9.12 14.32 -0.74
CA HIS A 159 8.93 15.54 0.06
C HIS A 159 9.54 16.78 -0.63
N GLY A 160 10.73 16.63 -1.23
CA GLY A 160 11.36 17.68 -2.03
C GLY A 160 10.56 18.14 -3.25
N LEU A 161 9.59 17.35 -3.70
CA LEU A 161 8.71 17.68 -4.82
C LEU A 161 7.40 18.36 -4.40
N LEU A 162 7.16 18.60 -3.12
CA LEU A 162 5.95 19.28 -2.66
C LEU A 162 5.95 20.77 -3.05
N ASP A 163 4.80 21.23 -3.53
CA ASP A 163 4.49 22.64 -3.72
C ASP A 163 3.96 23.30 -2.42
N THR A 164 3.71 24.60 -2.47
CA THR A 164 3.02 25.34 -1.41
C THR A 164 1.69 24.69 -1.06
N ASN A 165 1.46 24.49 0.24
CA ASN A 165 0.28 23.83 0.82
C ASN A 165 0.06 22.35 0.42
N ALA A 166 0.98 21.75 -0.33
CA ALA A 166 0.85 20.37 -0.77
C ALA A 166 0.90 19.36 0.39
N ARG A 167 0.55 18.11 0.11
CA ARG A 167 0.58 17.01 1.10
C ARG A 167 1.12 15.72 0.49
N ILE A 168 1.70 14.87 1.33
CA ILE A 168 1.90 13.45 1.01
C ILE A 168 0.92 12.62 1.82
N LEU A 169 0.22 11.70 1.18
CA LEU A 169 -0.54 10.63 1.82
C LEU A 169 0.24 9.31 1.70
N ILE A 170 0.63 8.72 2.82
CA ILE A 170 1.23 7.39 2.87
C ILE A 170 0.24 6.47 3.59
N ILE A 171 -0.04 5.29 3.04
CA ILE A 171 -0.85 4.27 3.74
C ILE A 171 -0.07 2.96 3.77
N LEU A 172 0.10 2.43 4.98
CA LEU A 172 0.73 1.14 5.25
C LEU A 172 -0.06 0.38 6.32
N VAL A 173 0.32 -0.87 6.59
CA VAL A 173 -0.14 -1.56 7.80
C VAL A 173 0.32 -0.82 9.06
N SER A 174 -0.57 -0.70 10.05
CA SER A 174 -0.31 -0.01 11.32
C SER A 174 0.82 -0.70 12.09
N GLY A 175 1.58 0.08 12.87
CA GLY A 175 2.54 -0.48 13.83
C GLY A 175 1.88 -1.32 14.93
N SER A 176 0.57 -1.18 15.12
CA SER A 176 -0.24 -1.97 16.07
C SER A 176 -0.96 -3.17 15.43
N SER A 177 -0.78 -3.39 14.13
CA SER A 177 -1.42 -4.49 13.39
C SER A 177 -0.86 -5.87 13.76
N GLY A 178 -1.58 -6.92 13.37
CA GLY A 178 -1.08 -8.29 13.45
C GLY A 178 0.16 -8.51 12.59
N TRP A 179 0.33 -7.73 11.51
CA TRP A 179 1.51 -7.77 10.64
C TRP A 179 2.78 -7.43 11.41
N ALA A 180 2.76 -6.34 12.19
CA ALA A 180 3.90 -5.92 13.00
C ALA A 180 4.34 -7.01 13.98
N HIS A 181 3.38 -7.71 14.59
CA HIS A 181 3.64 -8.83 15.50
C HIS A 181 4.23 -10.03 14.76
N LEU A 182 3.60 -10.45 13.66
CA LEU A 182 4.03 -11.57 12.83
C LEU A 182 5.46 -11.36 12.31
N TRP A 183 5.75 -10.19 11.77
CA TRP A 183 7.07 -9.87 11.21
C TRP A 183 8.14 -9.73 12.28
N LYS A 184 7.82 -9.15 13.44
CA LYS A 184 8.76 -9.09 14.57
C LYS A 184 9.15 -10.49 15.06
N GLN A 185 8.19 -11.42 15.08
CA GLN A 185 8.43 -12.77 15.57
C GLN A 185 9.09 -13.69 14.54
N PHE A 186 8.67 -13.64 13.28
CA PHE A 186 9.09 -14.61 12.25
C PHE A 186 9.87 -14.01 11.08
N GLY A 187 10.00 -12.69 10.96
CA GLY A 187 10.65 -12.06 9.80
C GLY A 187 12.13 -12.43 9.60
N ALA A 188 12.81 -12.96 10.63
CA ALA A 188 14.15 -13.54 10.51
C ALA A 188 14.17 -14.99 10.00
N SER A 189 13.05 -15.68 10.10
CA SER A 189 12.87 -17.08 9.70
C SER A 189 12.15 -17.24 8.36
N LEU A 190 11.56 -16.15 7.85
CA LEU A 190 10.96 -16.08 6.53
C LEU A 190 12.01 -15.66 5.47
N PRO A 191 11.80 -15.99 4.19
CA PRO A 191 12.70 -15.55 3.12
C PRO A 191 12.83 -14.03 3.13
N ARG A 192 14.03 -13.55 3.38
CA ARG A 192 14.41 -12.16 3.13
C ARG A 192 15.06 -12.11 1.77
N ASP A 193 14.28 -11.82 0.74
CA ASP A 193 14.89 -11.28 -0.46
C ASP A 193 14.84 -9.74 -0.43
N ASP A 194 15.58 -9.13 -1.35
CA ASP A 194 15.65 -7.68 -1.50
C ASP A 194 14.40 -7.11 -2.19
N LEU A 195 13.35 -7.92 -2.39
CA LEU A 195 12.14 -7.54 -3.13
C LEU A 195 11.03 -7.00 -2.22
N CYS A 196 10.98 -7.40 -0.94
CA CYS A 196 9.94 -6.95 -0.01
C CYS A 196 10.51 -6.69 1.39
N LYS A 197 10.13 -5.56 1.99
CA LYS A 197 10.49 -5.18 3.35
C LYS A 197 9.30 -5.31 4.29
N TYR A 198 9.55 -5.94 5.43
CA TYR A 198 8.60 -6.01 6.55
C TYR A 198 8.67 -4.72 7.37
N ILE A 199 8.00 -3.69 6.90
CA ILE A 199 7.91 -2.38 7.55
C ILE A 199 6.44 -2.00 7.78
N SER A 200 6.19 -1.31 8.88
CA SER A 200 4.89 -0.75 9.24
C SER A 200 4.89 0.76 9.08
N ALA A 201 3.72 1.39 9.24
CA ALA A 201 3.61 2.83 9.36
C ALA A 201 4.43 3.41 10.51
N ALA A 202 4.67 2.66 11.60
CA ALA A 202 5.54 3.11 12.69
C ALA A 202 7.01 3.25 12.26
N ASP A 203 7.50 2.36 11.39
CA ASP A 203 8.86 2.45 10.84
C ASP A 203 8.99 3.65 9.90
N VAL A 204 7.96 3.93 9.11
CA VAL A 204 7.90 5.12 8.23
C VAL A 204 7.78 6.40 9.03
N ALA A 205 6.95 6.43 10.08
CA ALA A 205 6.85 7.56 11.01
C ALA A 205 8.21 7.89 11.63
N ALA A 206 8.96 6.89 12.10
CA ALA A 206 10.32 7.08 12.62
C ALA A 206 11.28 7.64 11.56
N ALA A 207 11.18 7.20 10.29
CA ALA A 207 11.97 7.75 9.19
C ALA A 207 11.59 9.20 8.86
N LEU A 208 10.31 9.56 8.93
CA LEU A 208 9.82 10.93 8.76
C LEU A 208 10.35 11.84 9.87
N ASP A 209 10.26 11.42 11.13
CA ASP A 209 10.79 12.15 12.30
C ASP A 209 12.30 12.37 12.18
N ALA A 210 13.05 11.34 11.83
CA ALA A 210 14.49 11.44 11.63
C ALA A 210 14.87 12.40 10.48
N GLY A 211 14.01 12.52 9.47
CA GLY A 211 14.13 13.48 8.37
C GLY A 211 13.59 14.88 8.70
N GLY A 212 13.05 15.12 9.89
CA GLY A 212 12.46 16.40 10.29
C GLY A 212 11.14 16.74 9.57
N MET A 213 10.49 15.75 8.96
CA MET A 213 9.24 15.92 8.20
C MET A 213 8.05 15.83 9.16
N ARG A 214 7.20 16.85 9.17
CA ARG A 214 6.02 16.88 10.04
C ARG A 214 4.89 16.07 9.42
N PHE A 215 4.22 15.23 10.20
CA PHE A 215 3.07 14.46 9.73
C PHE A 215 1.96 14.33 10.78
N GLN A 216 0.77 13.94 10.33
CA GLN A 216 -0.34 13.50 11.17
C GLN A 216 -0.62 12.02 10.88
N SER A 217 -0.96 11.25 11.90
CA SER A 217 -1.32 9.83 11.76
C SER A 217 -2.81 9.62 11.97
N HIS A 218 -3.37 8.68 11.20
CA HIS A 218 -4.75 8.26 11.26
C HIS A 218 -4.83 6.73 11.19
N GLU A 219 -5.26 6.09 12.27
CA GLU A 219 -5.54 4.65 12.26
C GLU A 219 -6.80 4.35 11.42
N LEU A 220 -6.75 3.27 10.66
CA LEU A 220 -7.79 2.73 9.79
C LEU A 220 -8.04 1.26 10.19
N PRO A 221 -9.04 0.99 11.04
CA PRO A 221 -9.36 -0.37 11.45
C PRO A 221 -9.67 -1.27 10.25
N SER A 222 -9.06 -2.44 10.20
CA SER A 222 -9.32 -3.43 9.15
C SER A 222 -9.07 -4.84 9.66
N ASP A 223 -9.85 -5.78 9.15
CA ASP A 223 -9.73 -7.21 9.42
C ASP A 223 -9.36 -7.97 8.14
N LEU A 224 -8.69 -9.11 8.29
CA LEU A 224 -8.49 -10.13 7.26
C LEU A 224 -9.00 -11.48 7.78
N ASP A 225 -9.98 -12.08 7.11
CA ASP A 225 -10.49 -13.40 7.48
C ASP A 225 -9.49 -14.48 7.07
N ILE A 226 -8.78 -15.03 8.06
CA ILE A 226 -7.77 -16.08 7.89
C ILE A 226 -8.28 -17.46 8.34
N SER A 227 -9.59 -17.64 8.48
CA SER A 227 -10.18 -18.89 8.99
C SER A 227 -9.73 -20.11 8.18
N ASP A 228 -9.63 -19.95 6.86
CA ASP A 228 -9.24 -21.02 5.94
C ASP A 228 -7.78 -21.48 6.14
N CYS A 229 -6.90 -20.65 6.73
CA CYS A 229 -5.52 -21.04 7.07
C CYS A 229 -5.47 -22.22 8.06
N PHE A 230 -6.56 -22.47 8.78
CA PHE A 230 -6.67 -23.51 9.80
C PHE A 230 -7.43 -24.75 9.33
N VAL A 231 -7.90 -24.77 8.08
CA VAL A 231 -8.62 -25.89 7.48
C VAL A 231 -7.63 -26.72 6.66
N GLU A 232 -7.42 -27.96 7.09
CA GLU A 232 -6.49 -28.88 6.40
C GLU A 232 -6.92 -29.09 4.93
N GLY A 233 -5.97 -28.92 4.00
CA GLY A 233 -6.21 -29.07 2.58
C GLY A 233 -6.90 -27.88 1.89
N SER A 234 -7.20 -26.79 2.62
CA SER A 234 -7.80 -25.59 2.02
C SER A 234 -6.84 -24.89 1.06
N GLY A 235 -7.20 -24.83 -0.22
CA GLY A 235 -6.42 -24.11 -1.22
C GLY A 235 -6.35 -22.61 -0.96
N ASP A 236 -7.44 -22.02 -0.48
CA ASP A 236 -7.49 -20.60 -0.08
C ASP A 236 -6.62 -20.36 1.16
N GLY A 237 -6.68 -21.26 2.14
CA GLY A 237 -5.83 -21.18 3.34
C GLY A 237 -4.35 -21.21 3.01
N GLU A 238 -3.93 -22.10 2.11
CA GLU A 238 -2.53 -22.16 1.67
C GLU A 238 -2.10 -20.91 0.89
N LEU A 239 -2.99 -20.29 0.11
CA LEU A 239 -2.70 -19.02 -0.57
C LEU A 239 -2.63 -17.83 0.41
N LEU A 240 -3.48 -17.81 1.44
CA LEU A 240 -3.43 -16.79 2.49
C LEU A 240 -2.17 -16.92 3.34
N LEU A 241 -1.75 -18.15 3.65
CA LEU A 241 -0.48 -18.39 4.36
C LEU A 241 0.72 -17.90 3.54
N ASP A 242 0.72 -18.12 2.23
CA ASP A 242 1.77 -17.58 1.37
C ASP A 242 1.81 -16.05 1.41
N PHE A 243 0.66 -15.39 1.43
CA PHE A 243 0.56 -13.93 1.52
C PHE A 243 1.05 -13.41 2.89
N LEU A 244 0.53 -13.98 3.99
CA LEU A 244 0.89 -13.59 5.36
C LEU A 244 2.40 -13.73 5.63
N THR A 245 3.04 -14.70 4.99
CA THR A 245 4.46 -15.03 5.19
C THR A 245 5.36 -14.54 4.06
N GLU A 246 4.79 -13.89 3.05
CA GLU A 246 5.46 -13.51 1.81
C GLU A 246 6.33 -14.63 1.22
N THR A 247 5.87 -15.89 1.34
CA THR A 247 6.64 -17.09 0.98
C THR A 247 5.86 -17.96 -0.01
N CYS A 248 6.47 -18.28 -1.14
CA CYS A 248 5.87 -19.20 -2.12
C CYS A 248 5.71 -20.62 -1.56
N ASN A 249 4.47 -21.12 -1.52
CA ASN A 249 4.11 -22.45 -1.04
C ASN A 249 4.62 -22.71 0.39
N PHE A 250 4.45 -21.74 1.29
CA PHE A 250 4.95 -21.70 2.65
C PHE A 250 4.89 -23.07 3.33
N SER A 251 3.70 -23.66 3.46
CA SER A 251 3.50 -24.94 4.17
C SER A 251 4.31 -26.12 3.61
N LYS A 252 4.76 -26.06 2.36
CA LYS A 252 5.49 -27.13 1.69
C LYS A 252 7.01 -26.95 1.76
N VAL A 253 7.49 -25.74 1.96
CA VAL A 253 8.91 -25.38 1.81
C VAL A 253 9.58 -25.04 3.14
N VAL A 254 8.82 -24.79 4.20
CA VAL A 254 9.36 -24.48 5.53
C VAL A 254 9.37 -25.69 6.47
N PRO A 255 10.22 -25.70 7.50
CA PRO A 255 10.19 -26.73 8.53
C PRO A 255 8.83 -26.81 9.23
N PRO A 256 8.33 -28.02 9.59
CA PRO A 256 7.04 -28.18 10.27
C PRO A 256 6.91 -27.35 11.56
N ALA A 257 8.01 -27.20 12.30
CA ALA A 257 8.05 -26.37 13.51
C ALA A 257 7.82 -24.88 13.22
N LEU A 258 8.39 -24.34 12.13
CA LEU A 258 8.15 -22.96 11.72
C LEU A 258 6.70 -22.76 11.29
N ARG A 259 6.15 -23.70 10.51
CA ARG A 259 4.72 -23.67 10.12
C ARG A 259 3.80 -23.68 11.34
N ALA A 260 4.07 -24.56 12.31
CA ALA A 260 3.28 -24.66 13.53
C ALA A 260 3.35 -23.35 14.34
N GLY A 261 4.54 -22.78 14.51
CA GLY A 261 4.74 -21.51 15.21
C GLY A 261 4.00 -20.34 14.55
N VAL A 262 4.03 -20.24 13.21
CA VAL A 262 3.27 -19.22 12.49
C VAL A 262 1.77 -19.39 12.69
N LEU A 263 1.23 -20.61 12.57
CA LEU A 263 -0.20 -20.86 12.79
C LEU A 263 -0.64 -20.56 14.23
N GLU A 264 0.22 -20.84 15.22
CA GLU A 264 -0.04 -20.50 16.61
C GLU A 264 -0.10 -18.97 16.79
N ALA A 265 0.89 -18.25 16.26
CA ALA A 265 0.91 -16.79 16.33
C ALA A 265 -0.27 -16.14 15.60
N LEU A 266 -0.72 -16.71 14.48
CA LEU A 266 -1.90 -16.22 13.76
C LEU A 266 -3.21 -16.38 14.56
N ARG A 267 -3.25 -17.23 15.59
CA ARG A 267 -4.38 -17.34 16.52
C ARG A 267 -4.19 -16.53 17.80
N ASP A 268 -2.98 -16.01 18.04
CA ASP A 268 -2.68 -15.24 19.23
C ASP A 268 -3.51 -13.94 19.24
N PRO A 269 -4.04 -13.51 20.40
CA PRO A 269 -4.76 -12.25 20.54
C PRO A 269 -3.99 -11.00 20.09
N ALA A 270 -2.65 -11.06 20.02
CA ALA A 270 -1.81 -10.01 19.47
C ALA A 270 -1.92 -9.88 17.94
N CYS A 271 -2.26 -10.96 17.24
CA CYS A 271 -2.40 -10.99 15.79
C CYS A 271 -3.86 -10.99 15.33
N SER A 272 -4.75 -11.66 16.05
CA SER A 272 -6.11 -11.93 15.56
C SER A 272 -7.14 -11.88 16.68
N VAL A 273 -8.39 -11.65 16.29
CA VAL A 273 -9.56 -11.80 17.15
C VAL A 273 -10.48 -12.90 16.64
N HIS A 274 -11.08 -13.65 17.55
CA HIS A 274 -12.12 -14.62 17.22
C HIS A 274 -13.49 -13.97 17.31
N ARG A 275 -14.24 -13.93 16.20
CA ARG A 275 -15.58 -13.32 16.13
C ARG A 275 -16.47 -14.12 15.18
N ASP A 276 -17.68 -14.45 15.61
CA ASP A 276 -18.68 -15.16 14.79
C ASP A 276 -18.18 -16.44 14.12
N GLY A 277 -17.35 -17.21 14.85
CA GLY A 277 -16.76 -18.45 14.35
C GLY A 277 -15.59 -18.27 13.38
N LYS A 278 -15.16 -17.02 13.12
CA LYS A 278 -14.04 -16.68 12.25
C LYS A 278 -12.81 -16.28 13.04
N VAL A 279 -11.63 -16.43 12.41
CA VAL A 279 -10.37 -15.86 12.87
C VAL A 279 -10.07 -14.63 12.03
N LEU A 280 -10.22 -13.45 12.63
CA LEU A 280 -10.01 -12.17 11.98
C LEU A 280 -8.64 -11.64 12.36
N PHE A 281 -7.70 -11.73 11.44
CA PHE A 281 -6.37 -11.16 11.58
C PHE A 281 -6.47 -9.63 11.57
N ASN A 282 -5.79 -9.00 12.52
CA ASN A 282 -5.71 -7.55 12.65
C ASN A 282 -4.91 -6.98 11.46
N ASN A 283 -5.63 -6.51 10.47
CA ASN A 283 -5.12 -5.90 9.25
C ASN A 283 -5.15 -4.35 9.36
N ASN A 284 -5.16 -3.79 10.57
CA ASN A 284 -5.23 -2.34 10.73
C ASN A 284 -4.20 -1.64 9.83
N LEU A 285 -4.67 -0.60 9.17
CA LEU A 285 -3.86 0.29 8.36
C LEU A 285 -3.64 1.59 9.12
N GLU A 286 -2.67 2.37 8.67
CA GLU A 286 -2.40 3.69 9.21
C GLU A 286 -2.05 4.62 8.05
N ALA A 287 -2.75 5.75 7.99
CA ALA A 287 -2.55 6.80 7.02
C ALA A 287 -1.71 7.92 7.64
N LEU A 288 -0.56 8.21 7.06
CA LEU A 288 0.34 9.30 7.44
C LEU A 288 0.17 10.45 6.43
N MET A 289 -0.29 11.60 6.94
CA MET A 289 -0.42 12.85 6.18
C MET A 289 0.77 13.74 6.45
N VAL A 290 1.72 13.80 5.51
CA VAL A 290 2.95 14.59 5.62
C VAL A 290 2.71 16.00 5.09
N ALA A 291 3.17 16.98 5.85
CA ALA A 291 3.18 18.40 5.49
C ALA A 291 4.40 18.73 4.59
N PRO A 292 4.40 19.87 3.88
CA PRO A 292 5.55 20.35 3.13
C PRO A 292 6.64 20.96 4.02
#